data_AF-A0A024S8D1-F1
#
_entry.id   AF-A0A024S8D1-F1
#
_cell.length_a   1.000
_cell.length_b   1.000
_cell.length_c   1.000
_cell.angle_alpha   90.00
_cell.angle_beta   90.00
_cell.angle_gamma   90.00
#
_symmetry.space_group_name_H-M   'P 1'
#
loop_
_entity.id
_entity.type
_entity.pdbx_description
1 polymer ?
#
loop_
_entity_poly.entity_id
_entity_poly.type
_entity_poly.pdbx_seq_one_letter_code
_entity_poly.pdbx_strand_id
1 'polypeptide(L)'
;MVELFHKFGIPHDFTAERARSTNHSLSRRSNDDDGFSSWFRFSCISSLLGETEDETPNGKDDATAGASLPDKYPVQDTAFFLQASRETNVTLLCFGAGLGVRRRIKDLIKSRGWNDVGVNPEILFDIALEGLFEEVDDVAWRLEEELAPLEQSVKQSTDSEAVNSSLGETLSEAYSLTRHTTELSRALESALMINESLIMRISADITSSSSNSNIPRRSLVNLQLKECLEYRQTLFRSTQLRVSALQRRIEAVIALASHLVSQQQSAAVIQGPVSMKLIAASILIFLPTITVATIAGSRLLLSEQRDEEGSWEVSATPLFYLLWYISIPLTLAVVLLSFGWLWVIGGGYLS
;
A
#
# COMPACT_ATOMS: atom_id res chain seq x y z
N MET A 1 6.75 35.68 -6.56
CA MET A 1 5.46 34.93 -6.49
C MET A 1 4.31 35.84 -6.07
N VAL A 2 4.45 36.67 -5.02
CA VAL A 2 3.40 37.60 -4.55
C VAL A 2 2.95 38.61 -5.63
N GLU A 3 3.87 39.11 -6.44
CA GLU A 3 3.53 40.01 -7.57
C GLU A 3 2.69 39.33 -8.66
N LEU A 4 2.86 38.01 -8.87
CA LEU A 4 2.05 37.23 -9.81
C LEU A 4 0.60 37.15 -9.31
N PHE A 5 0.41 36.85 -8.02
CA PHE A 5 -0.92 36.80 -7.40
C PHE A 5 -1.63 38.16 -7.47
N HIS A 6 -0.90 39.25 -7.22
CA HIS A 6 -1.45 40.61 -7.33
C HIS A 6 -1.77 41.00 -8.78
N LYS A 7 -0.91 40.61 -9.74
CA LYS A 7 -1.10 40.93 -11.17
C LYS A 7 -2.30 40.22 -11.79
N PHE A 8 -2.56 38.97 -11.40
CA PHE A 8 -3.67 38.17 -11.92
C PHE A 8 -4.92 38.18 -11.02
N GLY A 9 -4.89 38.94 -9.93
CA GLY A 9 -6.03 39.06 -9.00
C GLY A 9 -6.46 37.71 -8.41
N ILE A 10 -5.51 36.82 -8.17
CA ILE A 10 -5.81 35.46 -7.70
C ILE A 10 -6.48 35.54 -6.31
N PRO A 11 -7.67 34.93 -6.13
CA PRO A 11 -8.41 35.03 -4.87
C PRO A 11 -7.64 34.45 -3.68
N HIS A 12 -7.85 35.03 -2.50
CA HIS A 12 -7.31 34.48 -1.26
C HIS A 12 -7.76 33.02 -1.04
N ASP A 13 -8.98 32.67 -1.47
CA ASP A 13 -9.51 31.30 -1.39
C ASP A 13 -8.63 30.29 -2.12
N PHE A 14 -8.10 30.64 -3.30
CA PHE A 14 -7.12 29.82 -4.02
C PHE A 14 -5.87 29.59 -3.17
N THR A 15 -5.35 30.60 -2.47
CA THR A 15 -4.15 30.44 -1.62
C THR A 15 -4.43 29.71 -0.30
N ALA A 16 -5.59 29.93 0.30
CA ALA A 16 -6.01 29.32 1.56
C ALA A 16 -6.27 27.81 1.42
N GLU A 17 -6.77 27.37 0.26
CA GLU A 17 -6.92 25.95 -0.07
C GLU A 17 -5.57 25.19 0.01
N ARG A 18 -4.43 25.85 -0.24
CA ARG A 18 -3.09 25.25 -0.09
C ARG A 18 -2.77 24.86 1.33
N ALA A 19 -3.18 25.68 2.29
CA ALA A 19 -2.87 25.45 3.70
C ALA A 19 -3.63 24.24 4.27
N ARG A 20 -4.65 23.73 3.56
CA ARG A 20 -5.55 22.65 4.02
C ARG A 20 -5.35 21.31 3.32
N SER A 21 -4.38 21.19 2.39
CA SER A 21 -4.06 19.92 1.71
C SER A 21 -5.28 19.22 1.08
N THR A 22 -6.11 19.97 0.36
CA THR A 22 -7.30 19.40 -0.32
C THR A 22 -6.89 18.65 -1.59
N ASN A 23 -7.24 17.37 -1.69
CA ASN A 23 -6.92 16.53 -2.87
C ASN A 23 -7.68 16.94 -4.14
N HIS A 24 -8.84 17.60 -3.97
CA HIS A 24 -9.53 18.32 -5.03
C HIS A 24 -10.20 19.57 -4.47
N SER A 25 -10.31 20.57 -5.33
CA SER A 25 -11.24 21.68 -5.20
C SER A 25 -11.59 22.12 -6.62
N LEU A 26 -12.82 22.54 -6.88
CA LEU A 26 -13.17 23.25 -8.10
C LEU A 26 -14.06 24.42 -7.72
N SER A 27 -13.53 25.62 -7.84
CA SER A 27 -14.21 26.85 -7.44
C SER A 27 -14.34 27.79 -8.63
N ARG A 28 -15.39 28.61 -8.62
CA ARG A 28 -15.60 29.66 -9.62
C ARG A 28 -16.08 30.92 -8.93
N ARG A 29 -15.54 32.05 -9.34
CA ARG A 29 -15.93 33.38 -8.88
C ARG A 29 -16.24 34.23 -10.11
N SER A 30 -17.45 34.76 -10.17
CA SER A 30 -17.78 35.80 -11.14
C SER A 30 -17.16 37.11 -10.68
N ASN A 31 -16.58 37.86 -11.61
CA ASN A 31 -16.06 39.20 -11.37
C ASN A 31 -17.10 40.23 -11.81
N ASP A 32 -17.00 41.44 -11.27
CA ASP A 32 -17.96 42.53 -11.52
C ASP A 32 -17.98 42.98 -13.01
N ASP A 33 -16.90 42.74 -13.76
CA ASP A 33 -16.74 43.14 -15.18
C ASP A 33 -17.27 42.11 -16.21
N ASP A 34 -18.30 41.31 -15.85
CA ASP A 34 -18.82 40.19 -16.67
C ASP A 34 -17.77 39.12 -17.03
N GLY A 35 -16.68 39.07 -16.27
CA GLY A 35 -15.64 38.05 -16.32
C GLY A 35 -15.82 36.98 -15.24
N PHE A 36 -15.01 35.93 -15.30
CA PHE A 36 -14.93 34.92 -14.24
C PHE A 36 -13.51 34.42 -14.03
N SER A 37 -13.25 34.01 -12.80
CA SER A 37 -12.08 33.24 -12.41
C SER A 37 -12.54 31.86 -11.95
N SER A 38 -11.90 30.81 -12.42
CA SER A 38 -12.19 29.43 -12.04
C SER A 38 -10.88 28.73 -11.73
N TRP A 39 -10.86 27.82 -10.76
CA TRP A 39 -9.64 27.09 -10.43
C TRP A 39 -9.93 25.71 -9.91
N PHE A 40 -8.98 24.81 -10.13
CA PHE A 40 -8.96 23.52 -9.46
C PHE A 40 -7.56 23.13 -9.00
N ARG A 41 -7.53 22.27 -8.00
CA ARG A 41 -6.32 21.64 -7.47
C ARG A 41 -6.39 20.15 -7.65
N PHE A 42 -5.24 19.55 -7.91
CA PHE A 42 -5.12 18.13 -8.12
C PHE A 42 -3.78 17.66 -7.57
N SER A 43 -3.81 16.67 -6.69
CA SER A 43 -2.62 16.05 -6.14
C SER A 43 -2.58 14.59 -6.58
N CYS A 44 -1.44 14.17 -7.13
CA CYS A 44 -1.23 12.80 -7.56
C CYS A 44 0.23 12.43 -7.40
N ILE A 45 0.50 11.15 -7.18
CA ILE A 45 1.86 10.63 -7.29
C ILE A 45 2.36 10.72 -8.73
N SER A 46 3.63 11.09 -8.89
CA SER A 46 4.28 11.25 -10.18
C SER A 46 5.40 10.23 -10.33
N SER A 47 5.59 9.72 -11.54
CA SER A 47 6.68 8.80 -11.79
C SER A 47 7.98 9.59 -11.99
N LEU A 48 8.96 9.37 -11.12
CA LEU A 48 10.25 10.05 -11.14
C LEU A 48 11.17 9.40 -12.19
N LEU A 49 10.74 9.34 -13.46
CA LEU A 49 11.68 9.03 -14.55
C LEU A 49 12.26 10.36 -15.03
N GLY A 50 13.54 10.56 -14.72
CA GLY A 50 14.25 11.79 -15.00
C GLY A 50 14.17 12.19 -16.47
N GLU A 51 13.57 13.35 -16.72
CA GLU A 51 13.94 14.22 -17.82
C GLU A 51 13.94 15.64 -17.25
N THR A 52 15.09 15.99 -16.70
CA THR A 52 15.59 17.36 -16.81
C THR A 52 15.61 17.72 -18.30
N GLU A 53 14.55 18.37 -18.80
CA GLU A 53 14.61 19.25 -19.99
C GLU A 53 15.49 20.49 -19.68
N ASP A 54 16.63 20.31 -19.02
CA ASP A 54 17.67 21.32 -18.87
C ASP A 54 19.00 20.66 -19.20
N GLU A 55 19.46 20.90 -20.43
CA GLU A 55 20.84 20.67 -20.86
C GLU A 55 21.80 21.35 -19.88
N THR A 56 22.44 20.59 -19.00
CA THR A 56 23.83 20.87 -18.60
C THR A 56 24.57 19.57 -18.35
N PRO A 57 25.71 19.32 -19.00
CA PRO A 57 26.53 18.15 -18.74
C PRO A 57 27.56 18.52 -17.68
N ASN A 58 27.34 18.18 -16.40
CA ASN A 58 28.48 18.00 -15.50
C ASN A 58 28.17 17.30 -14.18
N GLY A 59 29.10 16.43 -13.78
CA GLY A 59 29.39 16.15 -12.37
C GLY A 59 28.64 14.97 -11.76
N LYS A 60 29.20 13.77 -11.93
CA LYS A 60 29.16 12.74 -10.88
C LYS A 60 29.62 13.37 -9.57
N ASP A 61 28.82 13.26 -8.51
CA ASP A 61 29.33 13.19 -7.14
C ASP A 61 28.43 12.24 -6.33
N ASP A 62 29.01 11.10 -5.99
CA ASP A 62 28.56 10.17 -4.95
C ASP A 62 28.66 10.87 -3.59
N ALA A 63 27.52 11.19 -2.96
CA ALA A 63 27.43 11.37 -1.50
C ALA A 63 25.98 11.50 -1.03
N THR A 64 25.31 10.38 -0.70
CA THR A 64 24.43 10.34 0.49
C THR A 64 24.14 8.91 0.93
N ALA A 65 25.09 8.35 1.68
CA ALA A 65 24.81 7.26 2.61
C ALA A 65 23.97 7.84 3.77
N GLY A 66 22.70 7.43 3.86
CA GLY A 66 21.83 7.76 5.00
C GLY A 66 20.45 8.36 4.71
N ALA A 67 20.04 8.50 3.44
CA ALA A 67 18.65 8.89 3.12
C ALA A 67 17.74 7.66 3.11
N SER A 68 16.58 7.74 3.78
CA SER A 68 15.46 6.84 3.54
C SER A 68 15.24 6.72 2.03
N LEU A 69 15.06 5.49 1.51
CA LEU A 69 14.80 5.21 0.09
C LEU A 69 13.97 6.36 -0.51
N PRO A 70 14.45 7.07 -1.55
CA PRO A 70 13.66 8.14 -2.16
C PRO A 70 12.32 7.54 -2.56
N ASP A 71 11.23 8.18 -2.14
CA ASP A 71 9.88 7.76 -2.50
C ASP A 71 9.83 7.68 -4.03
N LYS A 72 9.71 6.46 -4.57
CA LYS A 72 9.78 6.17 -6.01
C LYS A 72 8.70 6.93 -6.77
N TYR A 73 7.67 7.36 -6.05
CA TYR A 73 6.49 8.06 -6.53
C TYR A 73 6.21 9.30 -5.66
N PRO A 74 6.98 10.39 -5.81
CA PRO A 74 6.74 11.61 -5.05
C PRO A 74 5.35 12.17 -5.36
N VAL A 75 4.69 12.70 -4.32
CA VAL A 75 3.43 13.42 -4.48
C VAL A 75 3.70 14.76 -5.19
N GLN A 76 2.99 14.98 -6.31
CA GLN A 76 3.04 16.19 -7.10
C GLN A 76 1.74 16.96 -6.95
N ASP A 77 1.84 18.14 -6.33
CA ASP A 77 0.72 19.07 -6.20
C ASP A 77 0.64 19.98 -7.43
N THR A 78 -0.49 19.89 -8.14
CA THR A 78 -0.79 20.71 -9.29
C THR A 78 -1.99 21.62 -9.02
N ALA A 79 -1.95 22.83 -9.57
CA ALA A 79 -3.07 23.76 -9.48
C ALA A 79 -3.24 24.53 -10.79
N PHE A 80 -4.48 24.74 -11.17
CA PHE A 80 -4.86 25.38 -12.41
C PHE A 80 -5.79 26.55 -12.10
N PHE A 81 -5.42 27.73 -12.59
CA PHE A 81 -6.21 28.94 -12.42
C PHE A 81 -6.53 29.53 -13.80
N LEU A 82 -7.82 29.58 -14.12
CA LEU A 82 -8.36 30.11 -15.36
C LEU A 82 -9.02 31.45 -15.08
N GLN A 83 -8.64 32.46 -15.84
CA GLN A 83 -9.25 33.77 -15.84
C GLN A 83 -9.76 34.10 -17.25
N ALA A 84 -11.01 34.51 -17.33
CA ALA A 84 -11.62 35.00 -18.57
C ALA A 84 -12.39 36.29 -18.28
N SER A 85 -12.20 37.31 -19.10
CA SER A 85 -13.01 38.53 -19.08
C SER A 85 -13.38 38.89 -20.53
N ARG A 86 -14.42 39.71 -20.71
CA ARG A 86 -14.75 40.27 -22.02
C ARG A 86 -13.74 41.30 -22.50
N GLU A 87 -13.06 41.98 -21.58
CA GLU A 87 -12.07 43.01 -21.87
C GLU A 87 -10.63 42.48 -21.90
N THR A 88 -10.35 41.38 -21.18
CA THR A 88 -9.02 40.77 -21.11
C THR A 88 -8.95 39.47 -21.89
N ASN A 89 -7.75 39.10 -22.33
CA ASN A 89 -7.50 37.78 -22.91
C ASN A 89 -7.78 36.65 -21.89
N VAL A 90 -8.19 35.49 -22.39
CA VAL A 90 -8.29 34.25 -21.61
C VAL A 90 -6.88 33.83 -21.18
N THR A 91 -6.69 33.62 -19.88
CA THR A 91 -5.39 33.22 -19.32
C THR A 91 -5.55 31.98 -18.44
N LEU A 92 -4.78 30.93 -18.71
CA LEU A 92 -4.62 29.77 -17.84
C LEU A 92 -3.23 29.82 -17.19
N LEU A 93 -3.19 29.81 -15.86
CA LEU A 93 -1.99 29.65 -15.07
C LEU A 93 -1.91 28.21 -14.56
N CYS A 94 -0.81 27.54 -14.91
CA CYS A 94 -0.54 26.16 -14.52
C CYS A 94 0.59 26.14 -13.48
N PHE A 95 0.29 25.73 -12.25
CA PHE A 95 1.25 25.57 -11.17
C PHE A 95 1.57 24.08 -11.01
N GLY A 96 2.85 23.72 -11.05
CA GLY A 96 3.27 22.34 -10.89
C GLY A 96 2.83 21.40 -12.02
N ALA A 97 2.35 21.90 -13.16
CA ALA A 97 1.87 21.06 -14.25
C ALA A 97 2.98 20.16 -14.80
N GLY A 98 2.67 18.86 -14.85
CA GLY A 98 3.55 17.83 -15.37
C GLY A 98 3.70 17.87 -16.90
N LEU A 99 4.48 16.92 -17.41
CA LEU A 99 4.88 16.86 -18.82
C LEU A 99 3.69 16.57 -19.75
N GLY A 100 2.72 15.76 -19.31
CA GLY A 100 1.53 15.43 -20.09
C GLY A 100 0.71 16.69 -20.36
N VAL A 101 0.47 17.49 -19.32
CA VAL A 101 -0.25 18.77 -19.44
C VAL A 101 0.50 19.75 -20.35
N ARG A 102 1.83 19.87 -20.19
CA ARG A 102 2.65 20.74 -21.04
C ARG A 102 2.60 20.32 -22.51
N ARG A 103 2.66 19.02 -22.79
CA ARG A 103 2.58 18.46 -24.15
C ARG A 103 1.23 18.79 -24.78
N ARG A 104 0.13 18.53 -24.06
CA ARG A 104 -1.23 18.79 -24.56
C ARG A 104 -1.50 20.28 -24.81
N ILE A 105 -1.00 21.16 -23.95
CA ILE A 105 -1.05 22.60 -24.21
C ILE A 105 -0.23 22.95 -25.46
N LYS A 106 0.99 22.42 -25.62
CA LYS A 106 1.81 22.63 -26.84
C LYS A 106 1.10 22.15 -28.12
N ASP A 107 0.37 21.06 -28.05
CA ASP A 107 -0.37 20.52 -29.20
C ASP A 107 -1.60 21.35 -29.55
N LEU A 108 -2.31 21.89 -28.55
CA LEU A 108 -3.33 22.92 -28.75
C LEU A 108 -2.75 24.15 -29.45
N ILE A 109 -1.55 24.58 -29.04
CA ILE A 109 -0.85 25.71 -29.67
C ILE A 109 -0.69 25.49 -31.18
N LYS A 110 -0.29 24.28 -31.57
CA LYS A 110 -0.03 23.92 -32.97
C LYS A 110 -1.29 23.70 -33.79
N SER A 111 -2.35 23.13 -33.21
CA SER A 111 -3.56 22.71 -33.93
C SER A 111 -4.48 23.86 -34.37
N ARG A 112 -4.20 25.10 -33.94
CA ARG A 112 -5.06 26.30 -34.15
C ARG A 112 -6.47 26.18 -33.54
N GLY A 113 -6.68 25.27 -32.58
CA GLY A 113 -7.96 25.08 -31.86
C GLY A 113 -8.36 26.21 -30.91
N TRP A 114 -7.56 27.27 -30.79
CA TRP A 114 -7.80 28.40 -29.88
C TRP A 114 -9.04 29.22 -30.16
N ASN A 115 -9.56 29.15 -31.39
CA ASN A 115 -10.77 29.89 -31.76
C ASN A 115 -11.97 29.48 -30.89
N ASP A 116 -12.00 28.22 -30.46
CA ASP A 116 -13.08 27.71 -29.63
C ASP A 116 -12.85 28.01 -28.14
N VAL A 117 -11.59 28.21 -27.71
CA VAL A 117 -11.23 28.70 -26.37
C VAL A 117 -11.76 30.12 -26.13
N GLY A 118 -11.79 30.95 -27.17
CA GLY A 118 -12.42 32.28 -27.10
C GLY A 118 -13.94 32.22 -26.92
N VAL A 119 -14.58 31.13 -27.33
CA VAL A 119 -16.03 30.91 -27.16
C VAL A 119 -16.35 30.31 -25.80
N ASN A 120 -15.59 29.28 -25.39
CA ASN A 120 -15.66 28.70 -24.06
C ASN A 120 -14.25 28.48 -23.47
N PRO A 121 -13.84 29.33 -22.50
CA PRO A 121 -12.54 29.21 -21.83
C PRO A 121 -12.33 27.90 -21.06
N GLU A 122 -13.40 27.21 -20.64
CA GLU A 122 -13.32 25.97 -19.85
C GLU A 122 -12.73 24.80 -20.65
N ILE A 123 -12.61 24.92 -21.98
CA ILE A 123 -11.84 23.98 -22.83
C ILE A 123 -10.40 23.85 -22.34
N LEU A 124 -9.82 24.91 -21.76
CA LEU A 124 -8.47 24.84 -21.21
C LEU A 124 -8.36 23.89 -20.00
N PHE A 125 -9.45 23.70 -19.24
CA PHE A 125 -9.50 22.69 -18.19
C PHE A 125 -9.68 21.28 -18.73
N ASP A 126 -10.44 21.10 -19.80
CA ASP A 126 -10.56 19.82 -20.51
C ASP A 126 -9.18 19.30 -20.96
N ILE A 127 -8.38 20.19 -21.55
CA ILE A 127 -7.02 19.89 -22.01
C ILE A 127 -6.07 19.61 -20.83
N ALA A 128 -6.20 20.36 -19.74
CA ALA A 128 -5.43 20.11 -18.53
C ALA A 128 -5.78 18.72 -17.93
N LEU A 129 -7.07 18.38 -17.85
CA LEU A 129 -7.53 17.07 -17.39
C LEU A 129 -7.07 15.93 -18.30
N GLU A 130 -6.94 16.16 -19.61
CA GLU A 130 -6.37 15.18 -20.54
C GLU A 130 -4.90 14.92 -20.25
N GLY A 131 -4.11 15.97 -20.07
CA GLY A 131 -2.69 15.81 -19.72
C GLY A 131 -2.49 15.15 -18.35
N LEU A 132 -3.34 15.47 -17.37
CA LEU A 132 -3.33 14.82 -16.07
C LEU A 132 -3.74 13.34 -16.17
N PHE A 133 -4.70 13.01 -17.05
CA PHE A 133 -5.10 11.63 -17.28
C PHE A 133 -3.93 10.80 -17.81
N GLU A 134 -3.15 11.31 -18.78
CA GLU A 134 -1.95 10.61 -19.28
C GLU A 134 -0.98 10.28 -18.14
N GLU A 135 -0.69 11.25 -17.27
CA GLU A 135 0.23 11.06 -16.15
C GLU A 135 -0.28 10.01 -15.15
N VAL A 136 -1.58 10.06 -14.84
CA VAL A 136 -2.23 9.09 -13.94
C VAL A 136 -2.28 7.69 -14.56
N ASP A 137 -2.58 7.57 -15.85
CA ASP A 137 -2.66 6.29 -16.55
C ASP A 137 -1.27 5.63 -16.66
N ASP A 138 -0.24 6.43 -16.96
CA ASP A 138 1.16 5.99 -17.00
C ASP A 138 1.62 5.47 -15.63
N VAL A 139 1.30 6.18 -14.55
CA VAL A 139 1.64 5.72 -13.19
C VAL A 139 0.90 4.42 -12.86
N ALA A 140 -0.38 4.32 -13.19
CA ALA A 140 -1.15 3.09 -12.98
C ALA A 140 -0.53 1.88 -13.70
N TRP A 141 -0.03 2.07 -14.93
CA TRP A 141 0.67 1.01 -15.66
C TRP A 141 1.97 0.58 -14.98
N ARG A 142 2.78 1.53 -14.51
CA ARG A 142 4.05 1.21 -13.84
C ARG A 142 3.84 0.48 -12.52
N LEU A 143 2.82 0.85 -11.74
CA LEU A 143 2.49 0.13 -10.52
C LEU A 143 2.08 -1.33 -10.82
N GLU A 144 1.42 -1.59 -11.94
CA GLU A 144 1.10 -2.94 -12.38
C GLU A 144 2.35 -3.72 -12.82
N GLU A 145 3.26 -3.09 -13.56
CA GLU A 145 4.55 -3.69 -13.93
C GLU A 145 5.41 -4.03 -12.70
N GLU A 146 5.36 -3.21 -11.66
CA GLU A 146 6.06 -3.45 -10.38
C GLU A 146 5.44 -4.58 -9.56
N LEU A 147 4.14 -4.84 -9.70
CA LEU A 147 3.48 -5.95 -9.03
C LEU A 147 3.85 -7.31 -9.62
N ALA A 148 4.06 -7.38 -10.94
CA ALA A 148 4.34 -8.63 -11.64
C ALA A 148 5.53 -9.44 -11.07
N PRO A 149 6.72 -8.85 -10.80
CA PRO A 149 7.83 -9.59 -10.20
C PRO A 149 7.55 -10.03 -8.76
N LEU A 150 6.79 -9.23 -8.00
CA LEU A 150 6.39 -9.59 -6.63
C LEU A 150 5.48 -10.82 -6.63
N GLU A 151 4.47 -10.84 -7.49
CA GLU A 151 3.58 -12.00 -7.68
C GLU A 151 4.38 -13.26 -8.04
N GLN A 152 5.38 -13.12 -8.91
CA GLN A 152 6.24 -14.22 -9.31
C GLN A 152 7.14 -14.72 -8.17
N SER A 153 7.72 -13.81 -7.38
CA SER A 153 8.56 -14.15 -6.24
C SER A 153 7.79 -14.93 -5.16
N VAL A 154 6.56 -14.51 -4.85
CA VAL A 154 5.72 -15.21 -3.86
C VAL A 154 5.27 -16.57 -4.38
N LYS A 155 4.95 -16.70 -5.67
CA LYS A 155 4.64 -18.00 -6.30
C LYS A 155 5.84 -18.96 -6.23
N GLN A 156 7.03 -18.51 -6.61
CA GLN A 156 8.25 -19.33 -6.54
C GLN A 156 8.58 -19.77 -5.11
N SER A 157 8.30 -18.92 -4.13
CA SER A 157 8.49 -19.25 -2.71
C SER A 157 7.47 -20.26 -2.18
N THR A 158 6.35 -20.46 -2.89
CA THR A 158 5.38 -21.52 -2.58
C THR A 158 5.83 -22.88 -3.14
N ASP A 159 6.50 -22.87 -4.31
CA ASP A 159 6.93 -24.07 -5.01
C ASP A 159 8.28 -24.63 -4.50
N SER A 160 9.10 -23.81 -3.83
CA SER A 160 10.41 -24.21 -3.30
C SER A 160 10.37 -24.40 -1.78
N GLU A 161 10.81 -25.56 -1.28
CA GLU A 161 10.98 -25.82 0.17
C GLU A 161 12.04 -24.93 0.85
N ALA A 162 12.86 -24.21 0.07
CA ALA A 162 13.86 -23.27 0.58
C ALA A 162 13.29 -21.84 0.61
N VAL A 163 12.50 -21.54 1.63
CA VAL A 163 11.94 -20.20 1.87
C VAL A 163 13.05 -19.27 2.36
N ASN A 164 13.54 -18.42 1.47
CA ASN A 164 14.63 -17.47 1.72
C ASN A 164 14.14 -16.18 2.39
N SER A 165 15.08 -15.41 2.96
CA SER A 165 14.89 -14.07 3.54
C SER A 165 14.22 -13.02 2.63
N SER A 166 14.00 -13.35 1.35
CA SER A 166 13.36 -12.49 0.35
C SER A 166 11.87 -12.23 0.64
N LEU A 167 11.20 -13.09 1.40
CA LEU A 167 9.75 -12.95 1.61
C LEU A 167 9.38 -11.71 2.45
N GLY A 168 10.23 -11.34 3.42
CA GLY A 168 10.08 -10.10 4.17
C GLY A 168 10.26 -8.84 3.33
N GLU A 169 11.19 -8.87 2.38
CA GLU A 169 11.43 -7.78 1.41
C GLU A 169 10.22 -7.63 0.47
N THR A 170 9.71 -8.75 -0.09
CA THR A 170 8.49 -8.72 -0.93
C THR A 170 7.27 -8.16 -0.21
N LEU A 171 7.13 -8.43 1.10
CA LEU A 171 6.04 -7.91 1.91
C LEU A 171 6.16 -6.38 2.09
N SER A 172 7.38 -5.90 2.38
CA SER A 172 7.65 -4.46 2.50
C SER A 172 7.38 -3.72 1.20
N GLU A 173 7.82 -4.28 0.07
CA GLU A 173 7.56 -3.73 -1.26
C GLU A 173 6.06 -3.72 -1.60
N ALA A 174 5.33 -4.82 -1.33
CA ALA A 174 3.89 -4.89 -1.53
C ALA A 174 3.12 -3.87 -0.66
N TYR A 175 3.57 -3.60 0.56
CA TYR A 175 2.99 -2.52 1.39
C TYR A 175 3.24 -1.13 0.81
N SER A 176 4.45 -0.86 0.32
CA SER A 176 4.75 0.41 -0.35
C SER A 176 3.88 0.60 -1.60
N LEU A 177 3.67 -0.47 -2.37
CA LEU A 177 2.82 -0.46 -3.55
C LEU A 177 1.34 -0.25 -3.20
N THR A 178 0.88 -0.82 -2.08
CA THR A 178 -0.46 -0.57 -1.54
C THR A 178 -0.67 0.91 -1.25
N ARG A 179 0.31 1.56 -0.61
CA ARG A 179 0.27 2.99 -0.32
C ARG A 179 0.17 3.82 -1.61
N HIS A 180 1.02 3.55 -2.59
CA HIS A 180 1.02 4.28 -3.86
C HIS A 180 -0.28 4.08 -4.65
N THR A 181 -0.79 2.85 -4.69
CA THR A 181 -2.07 2.51 -5.34
C THR A 181 -3.25 3.22 -4.66
N THR A 182 -3.22 3.33 -3.33
CA THR A 182 -4.25 4.07 -2.57
C THR A 182 -4.22 5.57 -2.87
N GLU A 183 -3.02 6.16 -2.97
CA GLU A 183 -2.87 7.58 -3.34
C GLU A 183 -3.38 7.84 -4.76
N LEU A 184 -3.03 6.96 -5.70
CA LEU A 184 -3.50 7.03 -7.07
C LEU A 184 -5.02 6.87 -7.18
N SER A 185 -5.62 5.97 -6.40
CA SER A 185 -7.08 5.80 -6.33
C SER A 185 -7.76 7.08 -5.83
N ARG A 186 -7.18 7.74 -4.83
CA ARG A 186 -7.66 9.03 -4.33
C ARG A 186 -7.54 10.15 -5.37
N ALA A 187 -6.43 10.17 -6.11
CA ALA A 187 -6.24 11.08 -7.24
C ALA A 187 -7.31 10.86 -8.33
N LEU A 188 -7.60 9.61 -8.71
CA LEU A 188 -8.64 9.29 -9.69
C LEU A 188 -10.04 9.74 -9.24
N GLU A 189 -10.38 9.52 -7.97
CA GLU A 189 -11.67 9.98 -7.41
C GLU A 189 -11.76 11.52 -7.43
N SER A 190 -10.67 12.22 -7.08
CA SER A 190 -10.61 13.68 -7.16
C SER A 190 -10.77 14.21 -8.59
N ALA A 191 -10.10 13.59 -9.56
CA ALA A 191 -10.24 13.95 -10.97
C ALA A 191 -11.67 13.74 -11.48
N LEU A 192 -12.32 12.64 -11.10
CA LEU A 192 -13.72 12.37 -11.43
C LEU A 192 -14.65 13.43 -10.85
N MET A 193 -14.46 13.83 -9.58
CA MET A 193 -15.27 14.87 -8.94
C MET A 193 -15.11 16.24 -9.63
N ILE A 194 -13.88 16.59 -10.05
CA ILE A 194 -13.63 17.81 -10.82
C ILE A 194 -14.33 17.74 -12.18
N ASN A 195 -14.20 16.63 -12.90
CA ASN A 195 -14.82 16.44 -14.21
C ASN A 195 -16.36 16.49 -14.12
N GLU A 196 -16.98 15.76 -13.17
CA GLU A 196 -18.42 15.80 -12.94
C GLU A 196 -18.91 17.22 -12.63
N SER A 197 -18.15 17.96 -11.82
CA SER A 197 -18.47 19.35 -11.52
C SER A 197 -18.40 20.27 -12.75
N LEU A 198 -17.48 20.03 -13.69
CA LEU A 198 -17.40 20.75 -14.97
C LEU A 198 -18.56 20.39 -15.89
N ILE A 199 -18.89 19.10 -16.02
CA ILE A 199 -20.03 18.63 -16.84
C ILE A 199 -21.34 19.25 -16.34
N MET A 200 -21.55 19.30 -15.02
CA MET A 200 -22.73 19.94 -14.43
C MET A 200 -22.80 21.44 -14.76
N ARG A 201 -21.68 22.16 -14.67
CA ARG A 201 -21.61 23.60 -15.00
C ARG A 201 -21.91 23.86 -16.47
N ILE A 202 -21.31 23.10 -17.37
CA ILE A 202 -21.51 23.24 -18.82
C ILE A 202 -22.95 22.87 -19.19
N SER A 203 -23.50 21.82 -18.59
CA SER A 203 -24.91 21.45 -18.81
C SER A 203 -25.87 22.55 -18.37
N ALA A 204 -25.60 23.21 -17.23
CA ALA A 204 -26.38 24.35 -16.78
C ALA A 204 -26.27 25.55 -17.75
N ASP A 205 -25.08 25.83 -18.30
CA ASP A 205 -24.86 26.88 -19.31
C ASP A 205 -25.59 26.58 -20.63
N ILE A 206 -25.64 25.31 -21.05
CA ILE A 206 -26.40 24.88 -22.24
C ILE A 206 -27.90 25.11 -22.02
N THR A 207 -28.44 24.72 -20.87
CA THR A 207 -29.87 24.91 -20.56
C THR A 207 -30.24 26.38 -20.48
N SER A 208 -29.43 27.23 -19.83
CA SER A 208 -29.70 28.66 -19.74
C SER A 208 -29.61 29.37 -21.09
N SER A 209 -28.63 29.00 -21.93
CA SER A 209 -28.40 29.62 -23.24
C SER A 209 -29.44 29.24 -24.30
N SER A 210 -30.14 28.11 -24.15
CA SER A 210 -31.19 27.65 -25.08
C SER A 210 -32.40 28.60 -25.17
N SER A 211 -32.55 29.51 -24.21
CA SER A 211 -33.61 30.52 -24.17
C SER A 211 -33.28 31.80 -24.95
N ASN A 212 -32.01 32.03 -25.33
CA ASN A 212 -31.55 33.22 -26.06
C ASN A 212 -31.01 32.83 -27.44
N SER A 213 -31.87 32.93 -28.46
CA SER A 213 -31.78 32.32 -29.80
C SER A 213 -30.65 32.78 -30.76
N ASN A 214 -29.56 33.40 -30.30
CA ASN A 214 -28.71 34.18 -31.21
C ASN A 214 -27.27 33.71 -31.47
N ILE A 215 -26.77 32.58 -30.92
CA ILE A 215 -25.41 32.11 -31.29
C ILE A 215 -25.35 30.56 -31.43
N PRO A 216 -25.61 30.00 -32.63
CA PRO A 216 -25.50 28.56 -32.89
C PRO A 216 -24.09 27.99 -32.69
N ARG A 217 -23.05 28.84 -32.71
CA ARG A 217 -21.66 28.42 -32.48
C ARG A 217 -21.35 28.09 -31.02
N ARG A 218 -21.88 28.87 -30.06
CA ARG A 218 -21.59 28.67 -28.62
C ARG A 218 -22.26 27.41 -28.10
N SER A 219 -23.49 27.13 -28.53
CA SER A 219 -24.18 25.89 -28.19
C SER A 219 -23.45 24.66 -28.73
N LEU A 220 -22.94 24.71 -29.98
CA LEU A 220 -22.18 23.61 -30.56
C LEU A 220 -20.87 23.36 -29.82
N VAL A 221 -20.09 24.41 -29.51
CA VAL A 221 -18.83 24.28 -28.76
C VAL A 221 -19.07 23.73 -27.34
N ASN A 222 -20.12 24.21 -26.66
CA ASN A 222 -20.47 23.69 -25.33
C ASN A 222 -20.91 22.22 -25.38
N LEU A 223 -21.63 21.82 -26.43
CA LEU A 223 -22.02 20.42 -26.63
C LEU A 223 -20.80 19.53 -26.87
N GLN A 224 -19.89 19.95 -27.76
CA GLN A 224 -18.65 19.22 -28.03
C GLN A 224 -17.78 19.09 -26.78
N LEU A 225 -17.62 20.18 -26.03
CA LEU A 225 -16.89 20.15 -24.77
C LEU A 225 -17.53 19.18 -23.76
N LYS A 226 -18.86 19.16 -23.67
CA LYS A 226 -19.57 18.20 -22.82
C LYS A 226 -19.29 16.76 -23.24
N GLU A 227 -19.37 16.45 -24.54
CA GLU A 227 -19.07 15.12 -25.07
C GLU A 227 -17.61 14.71 -24.78
N CYS A 228 -16.66 15.63 -24.92
CA CYS A 228 -15.25 15.39 -24.58
C CYS A 228 -15.05 15.10 -23.09
N LEU A 229 -15.72 15.87 -22.21
CA LEU A 229 -15.65 15.66 -20.76
C LEU A 229 -16.31 14.35 -20.33
N GLU A 230 -17.46 13.99 -20.91
CA GLU A 230 -18.13 12.71 -20.69
C GLU A 230 -17.24 11.54 -21.14
N TYR A 231 -16.64 11.64 -22.32
CA TYR A 231 -15.65 10.66 -22.77
C TYR A 231 -14.48 10.56 -21.77
N ARG A 232 -13.93 11.69 -21.31
CA ARG A 232 -12.84 11.67 -20.34
C ARG A 232 -13.26 11.10 -18.98
N GLN A 233 -14.52 11.27 -18.58
CA GLN A 233 -15.07 10.62 -17.39
C GLN A 233 -15.04 9.10 -17.54
N THR A 234 -15.38 8.58 -18.72
CA THR A 234 -15.29 7.12 -18.97
C THR A 234 -13.87 6.61 -18.90
N LEU A 235 -12.88 7.38 -19.39
CA LEU A 235 -11.47 7.04 -19.28
C LEU A 235 -11.00 6.98 -17.83
N PHE A 236 -11.27 8.02 -17.03
CA PHE A 236 -10.94 8.02 -15.61
C PHE A 236 -11.60 6.85 -14.85
N ARG A 237 -12.87 6.53 -15.15
CA ARG A 237 -13.55 5.37 -14.56
C ARG A 237 -12.89 4.05 -14.96
N SER A 238 -12.44 3.92 -16.20
CA SER A 238 -11.72 2.74 -16.67
C SER A 238 -10.41 2.54 -15.89
N THR A 239 -9.60 3.59 -15.75
CA THR A 239 -8.36 3.54 -14.96
C THR A 239 -8.64 3.29 -13.48
N GLN A 240 -9.72 3.84 -12.91
CA GLN A 240 -10.17 3.54 -11.55
C GLN A 240 -10.49 2.06 -11.33
N LEU A 241 -11.15 1.42 -12.29
CA LEU A 241 -11.41 -0.03 -12.24
C LEU A 241 -10.11 -0.83 -12.30
N ARG A 242 -9.15 -0.42 -13.15
CA ARG A 242 -7.83 -1.05 -13.24
C ARG A 242 -7.06 -0.94 -11.91
N VAL A 243 -7.00 0.26 -11.32
CA VAL A 243 -6.36 0.49 -10.02
C VAL A 243 -7.05 -0.29 -8.89
N SER A 244 -8.38 -0.40 -8.92
CA SER A 244 -9.14 -1.22 -7.96
C SER A 244 -8.82 -2.71 -8.10
N ALA A 245 -8.65 -3.22 -9.32
CA ALA A 245 -8.23 -4.59 -9.56
C ALA A 245 -6.79 -4.83 -9.09
N LEU A 246 -5.89 -3.86 -9.33
CA LEU A 246 -4.53 -3.88 -8.86
C LEU A 246 -4.47 -3.96 -7.32
N GLN A 247 -5.26 -3.14 -6.62
CA GLN A 247 -5.33 -3.18 -5.16
C GLN A 247 -5.72 -4.57 -4.62
N ARG A 248 -6.73 -5.22 -5.21
CA ARG A 248 -7.12 -6.59 -4.82
C ARG A 248 -6.01 -7.61 -5.06
N ARG A 249 -5.25 -7.46 -6.14
CA ARG A 249 -4.10 -8.34 -6.42
C ARG A 249 -3.00 -8.15 -5.38
N ILE A 250 -2.69 -6.89 -5.02
CA ILE A 250 -1.71 -6.58 -3.97
C ILE A 250 -2.15 -7.19 -2.62
N GLU A 251 -3.42 -7.04 -2.25
CA GLU A 251 -3.98 -7.65 -1.03
C GLU A 251 -3.84 -9.17 -1.03
N ALA A 252 -4.09 -9.83 -2.16
CA ALA A 252 -3.91 -11.27 -2.31
C ALA A 252 -2.43 -11.69 -2.16
N VAL A 253 -1.49 -10.92 -2.72
CA VAL A 253 -0.05 -11.16 -2.58
C VAL A 253 0.40 -11.00 -1.12
N ILE A 254 -0.04 -9.94 -0.44
CA ILE A 254 0.27 -9.71 0.98
C ILE A 254 -0.29 -10.84 1.84
N ALA A 255 -1.53 -11.27 1.60
CA ALA A 255 -2.15 -12.37 2.33
C ALA A 255 -1.38 -13.68 2.12
N LEU A 256 -1.06 -14.03 0.86
CA LEU A 256 -0.30 -15.23 0.53
C LEU A 256 1.09 -15.20 1.18
N ALA A 257 1.82 -14.08 1.05
CA ALA A 257 3.12 -13.92 1.67
C ALA A 257 3.04 -14.07 3.20
N SER A 258 2.06 -13.44 3.84
CA SER A 258 1.87 -13.54 5.29
C SER A 258 1.55 -14.97 5.74
N HIS A 259 0.72 -15.69 4.99
CA HIS A 259 0.45 -17.11 5.25
C HIS A 259 1.70 -17.97 5.12
N LEU A 260 2.55 -17.72 4.12
CA LEU A 260 3.82 -18.43 3.96
C LEU A 260 4.79 -18.13 5.11
N VAL A 261 4.92 -16.88 5.56
CA VAL A 261 5.74 -16.55 6.75
C VAL A 261 5.20 -17.27 7.99
N SER A 262 3.89 -17.30 8.19
CA SER A 262 3.27 -17.98 9.33
C SER A 262 3.45 -19.50 9.27
N GLN A 263 3.35 -20.09 8.07
CA GLN A 263 3.68 -21.49 7.84
C GLN A 263 5.15 -21.77 8.12
N GLN A 264 6.06 -20.90 7.71
CA GLN A 264 7.49 -21.03 8.01
C GLN A 264 7.74 -20.94 9.51
N GLN A 265 7.13 -20.00 10.23
CA GLN A 265 7.29 -19.91 11.68
C GLN A 265 6.74 -21.16 12.38
N SER A 266 5.58 -21.66 11.94
CA SER A 266 4.99 -22.89 12.45
C SER A 266 5.87 -24.11 12.12
N ALA A 267 6.40 -24.18 10.90
CA ALA A 267 7.32 -25.21 10.47
C ALA A 267 8.66 -25.09 11.19
N ALA A 268 9.20 -23.92 11.49
CA ALA A 268 10.43 -23.77 12.28
C ALA A 268 10.21 -24.12 13.76
N VAL A 269 8.99 -23.96 14.27
CA VAL A 269 8.59 -24.41 15.61
C VAL A 269 8.36 -25.94 15.64
N ILE A 270 7.96 -26.55 14.52
CA ILE A 270 7.62 -27.98 14.41
C ILE A 270 8.73 -28.84 13.76
N GLN A 271 9.62 -28.25 12.97
CA GLN A 271 10.83 -28.83 12.40
C GLN A 271 11.99 -28.54 13.37
N GLY A 272 12.74 -29.52 13.84
CA GLY A 272 12.90 -30.80 13.19
C GLY A 272 11.95 -31.91 13.66
N PRO A 273 11.84 -33.00 12.86
CA PRO A 273 11.46 -34.31 13.38
C PRO A 273 12.33 -34.76 14.57
N VAL A 274 13.46 -34.09 14.82
CA VAL A 274 14.24 -34.18 16.05
C VAL A 274 13.55 -33.49 17.23
N SER A 275 12.95 -32.30 17.12
CA SER A 275 12.37 -31.58 18.26
C SER A 275 11.09 -32.24 18.80
N MET A 276 10.17 -32.71 17.94
CA MET A 276 8.98 -33.44 18.41
C MET A 276 9.37 -34.79 19.02
N LYS A 277 10.32 -35.51 18.41
CA LYS A 277 10.85 -36.76 18.98
C LYS A 277 11.62 -36.51 20.28
N LEU A 278 12.36 -35.41 20.41
CA LEU A 278 13.17 -35.06 21.58
C LEU A 278 12.30 -34.54 22.72
N ILE A 279 11.25 -33.77 22.43
CA ILE A 279 10.23 -33.39 23.43
C ILE A 279 9.49 -34.65 23.90
N ALA A 280 9.00 -35.49 22.99
CA ALA A 280 8.33 -36.75 23.36
C ALA A 280 9.25 -37.69 24.14
N ALA A 281 10.52 -37.82 23.73
CA ALA A 281 11.52 -38.60 24.46
C ALA A 281 11.83 -38.00 25.85
N SER A 282 11.93 -36.68 25.97
CA SER A 282 12.12 -36.01 27.26
C SER A 282 10.93 -36.24 28.18
N ILE A 283 9.69 -36.16 27.67
CA ILE A 283 8.48 -36.44 28.44
C ILE A 283 8.45 -37.92 28.86
N LEU A 284 8.79 -38.86 27.97
CA LEU A 284 8.85 -40.30 28.29
C LEU A 284 9.89 -40.63 29.38
N ILE A 285 11.00 -39.89 29.43
CA ILE A 285 12.02 -40.06 30.47
C ILE A 285 11.59 -39.39 31.78
N PHE A 286 11.06 -38.17 31.73
CA PHE A 286 10.77 -37.39 32.93
C PHE A 286 9.43 -37.75 33.60
N LEU A 287 8.42 -38.20 32.85
CA LEU A 287 7.10 -38.51 33.41
C LEU A 287 7.17 -39.64 34.48
N PRO A 288 7.87 -40.76 34.25
CA PRO A 288 8.03 -41.81 35.27
C PRO A 288 8.89 -41.37 36.45
N THR A 289 9.93 -40.55 36.21
CA THR A 289 10.79 -40.04 37.29
C THR A 289 10.03 -39.06 38.19
N ILE A 290 9.19 -38.20 37.59
CA ILE A 290 8.35 -37.27 38.32
C ILE A 290 7.28 -38.01 39.12
N THR A 291 6.63 -39.05 38.57
CA THR A 291 5.64 -39.82 39.33
C THR A 291 6.27 -40.55 40.52
N VAL A 292 7.46 -41.15 40.35
CA VAL A 292 8.21 -41.74 41.47
C VAL A 292 8.59 -40.69 42.52
N ALA A 293 9.11 -39.53 42.10
CA ALA A 293 9.46 -38.45 43.02
C ALA A 293 8.24 -37.89 43.77
N THR A 294 7.09 -37.84 43.11
CA THR A 294 5.82 -37.38 43.71
C THR A 294 5.30 -38.38 44.74
N ILE A 295 5.39 -39.69 44.46
CA ILE A 295 5.02 -40.75 45.42
C ILE A 295 5.98 -40.75 46.61
N ALA A 296 7.29 -40.62 46.37
CA ALA A 296 8.31 -40.57 47.42
C ALA A 296 8.23 -39.31 48.28
N GLY A 297 7.87 -38.17 47.70
CA GLY A 297 7.65 -36.91 48.40
C GLY A 297 6.29 -36.82 49.12
N SER A 298 5.39 -37.76 48.85
CA SER A 298 4.12 -37.82 49.57
C SER A 298 4.36 -38.22 51.03
N ARG A 299 3.75 -37.50 51.96
CA ARG A 299 3.87 -37.69 53.42
C ARG A 299 3.42 -39.08 53.92
N LEU A 300 3.01 -39.99 53.03
CA LEU A 300 2.60 -41.36 53.32
C LEU A 300 3.73 -42.28 53.78
N LEU A 301 5.01 -41.90 53.58
CA LEU A 301 6.16 -42.72 53.98
C LEU A 301 6.85 -42.28 55.28
N LEU A 302 6.44 -41.14 55.86
CA LEU A 302 6.90 -40.68 57.17
C LEU A 302 5.90 -41.13 58.24
N SER A 303 6.15 -42.32 58.81
CA SER A 303 5.49 -42.74 60.04
C SER A 303 6.21 -42.08 61.21
N GLU A 304 5.62 -41.02 61.76
CA GLU A 304 6.06 -40.45 63.03
C GLU A 304 5.50 -41.33 64.16
N GLN A 305 6.23 -42.39 64.52
CA GLN A 305 5.87 -43.26 65.64
C GLN A 305 6.54 -42.71 66.90
N ARG A 306 5.72 -42.26 67.85
CA ARG A 306 6.18 -41.77 69.15
C ARG A 306 6.36 -42.96 70.11
N ASP A 307 7.59 -43.31 70.42
CA ASP A 307 7.90 -44.18 71.56
C ASP A 307 7.87 -43.39 72.88
N GLU A 308 7.53 -44.08 73.96
CA GLU A 308 7.23 -43.50 75.28
C GLU A 308 8.44 -42.89 76.02
N GLU A 309 9.64 -42.88 75.43
CA GLU A 309 10.87 -42.43 76.08
C GLU A 309 11.55 -41.20 75.44
N GLY A 310 10.84 -40.49 74.55
CA GLY A 310 11.17 -39.10 74.21
C GLY A 310 12.37 -38.88 73.27
N SER A 311 12.78 -39.88 72.49
CA SER A 311 13.73 -39.71 71.38
C SER A 311 13.04 -39.96 70.05
N TRP A 312 13.22 -39.04 69.09
CA TRP A 312 12.66 -39.17 67.74
C TRP A 312 13.57 -40.07 66.89
N GLU A 313 13.29 -41.37 66.83
CA GLU A 313 13.94 -42.25 65.85
C GLU A 313 13.15 -42.23 64.52
N VAL A 314 13.74 -41.57 63.52
CA VAL A 314 13.26 -41.63 62.14
C VAL A 314 13.62 -43.00 61.57
N SER A 315 12.72 -43.98 61.72
CA SER A 315 12.89 -45.31 61.13
C SER A 315 12.21 -45.37 59.76
N ALA A 316 12.97 -45.79 58.74
CA ALA A 316 12.46 -45.97 57.39
C ALA A 316 11.46 -47.13 57.37
N THR A 317 10.19 -46.85 57.08
CA THR A 317 9.11 -47.84 57.01
C THR A 317 9.40 -48.92 55.95
N PRO A 318 8.95 -50.18 56.12
CA PRO A 318 9.18 -51.27 55.14
C PRO A 318 8.57 -50.98 53.75
N LEU A 319 7.64 -50.03 53.66
CA LEU A 319 7.12 -49.48 52.40
C LEU A 319 8.17 -48.70 51.60
N PHE A 320 9.16 -48.08 52.25
CA PHE A 320 10.28 -47.41 51.57
C PHE A 320 11.16 -48.40 50.81
N TYR A 321 11.46 -49.55 51.41
CA TYR A 321 12.19 -50.64 50.75
C TYR A 321 11.40 -51.26 49.60
N LEU A 322 10.07 -51.42 49.76
CA LEU A 322 9.20 -51.93 48.70
C LEU A 322 9.08 -50.94 47.53
N LEU A 323 9.04 -49.64 47.81
CA LEU A 323 9.07 -48.60 46.79
C LEU A 323 10.39 -48.62 46.00
N TRP A 324 11.53 -48.74 46.70
CA TRP A 324 12.84 -48.89 46.04
C TRP A 324 12.94 -50.17 45.21
N TYR A 325 12.37 -51.27 45.70
CA TYR A 325 12.34 -52.56 45.00
C TYR A 325 11.49 -52.52 43.71
N ILE A 326 10.47 -51.66 43.63
CA ILE A 326 9.66 -51.47 42.42
C ILE A 326 10.25 -50.39 41.51
N SER A 327 10.80 -49.33 42.10
CA SER A 327 11.31 -48.17 41.37
C SER A 327 12.58 -48.48 40.57
N ILE A 328 13.55 -49.20 41.15
CA ILE A 328 14.78 -49.59 40.42
C ILE A 328 14.46 -50.42 39.15
N PRO A 329 13.70 -51.52 39.21
CA PRO A 329 13.44 -52.32 38.00
C PRO A 329 12.56 -51.58 37.00
N LEU A 330 11.62 -50.73 37.45
CA LEU A 330 10.80 -49.91 36.55
C LEU A 330 11.66 -48.90 35.79
N THR A 331 12.55 -48.19 36.48
CA THR A 331 13.46 -47.22 35.84
C THR A 331 14.44 -47.92 34.91
N LEU A 332 14.97 -49.08 35.31
CA LEU A 332 15.86 -49.89 34.48
C LEU A 332 15.13 -50.44 33.24
N ALA A 333 13.87 -50.86 33.36
CA ALA A 333 13.06 -51.30 32.23
C ALA A 333 12.77 -50.15 31.23
N VAL A 334 12.46 -48.95 31.73
CA VAL A 334 12.23 -47.77 30.88
C VAL A 334 13.51 -47.33 30.17
N VAL A 335 14.66 -47.39 30.86
CA VAL A 335 15.97 -47.09 30.26
C VAL A 335 16.33 -48.13 29.20
N LEU A 336 16.14 -49.43 29.47
CA LEU A 336 16.42 -50.49 28.50
C LEU A 336 15.50 -50.43 27.27
N LEU A 337 14.21 -50.15 27.46
CA LEU A 337 13.28 -49.91 26.36
C LEU A 337 13.71 -48.69 25.53
N SER A 338 14.10 -47.61 26.19
CA SER A 338 14.59 -46.40 25.50
C SER A 338 15.88 -46.65 24.73
N PHE A 339 16.83 -47.40 25.30
CA PHE A 339 18.09 -47.76 24.64
C PHE A 339 17.86 -48.71 23.46
N GLY A 340 16.97 -49.70 23.61
CA GLY A 340 16.58 -50.60 22.53
C GLY A 340 15.89 -49.85 21.38
N TRP A 341 15.05 -48.86 21.70
CA TRP A 341 14.38 -48.04 20.69
C TRP A 341 15.35 -47.10 19.96
N LEU A 342 16.32 -46.51 20.69
CA LEU A 342 17.43 -45.73 20.10
C LEU A 342 18.29 -46.59 19.17
N TRP A 343 18.52 -47.86 19.52
CA TRP A 343 19.31 -48.79 18.70
C TRP A 343 18.56 -49.22 17.42
N VAL A 344 17.26 -49.45 17.51
CA VAL A 344 16.40 -49.77 16.35
C VAL A 344 16.28 -48.58 15.39
N ILE A 345 16.23 -47.35 15.92
CA ILE A 345 16.21 -46.13 15.08
C ILE A 345 17.61 -45.82 14.51
N GLY A 346 18.69 -46.09 15.26
CA GLY A 346 20.07 -45.90 14.81
C GLY A 346 20.56 -46.92 13.79
N GLY A 347 20.03 -48.15 13.81
CA GLY A 347 20.41 -49.22 12.88
C GLY A 347 19.82 -49.09 11.47
N GLY A 348 18.87 -48.18 11.24
CA GLY A 348 18.22 -47.98 9.94
C GLY A 348 18.99 -47.11 8.93
N TYR A 349 20.18 -46.61 9.28
CA TYR A 349 20.99 -45.73 8.41
C TYR A 349 22.17 -46.45 7.72
N LEU A 350 22.23 -47.78 7.76
CA LEU A 350 23.33 -48.57 7.17
C LEU A 350 22.87 -49.75 6.29
N SER A 351 21.68 -49.66 5.67
CA SER A 351 21.30 -50.53 4.54
C SER A 351 20.83 -49.72 3.34
#